data_AF-A0A370HX28-F1
#
_entry.id   AF-A0A370HX28-F1
#
_cell.length_a   1.000
_cell.length_b   1.000
_cell.length_c   1.000
_cell.angle_alpha   90.00
_cell.angle_beta   90.00
_cell.angle_gamma   90.00
#
_symmetry.space_group_name_H-M   'P 1'
#
loop_
_entity.id
_entity.type
_entity.pdbx_description
1 polymer ?
#
loop_
_entity_poly.entity_id
_entity_poly.type
_entity_poly.pdbx_seq_one_letter_code
_entity_poly.pdbx_strand_id
1 'polypeptide(L)'
;MADSGGSAVTVVLPPDVDTPQLAGESATRPAELAALNSGTPITADAVARALLLGAARGKATVVPSLSSRLTRWFAGVAPGLMARLMEFSLPAHSVSSTDRRLLRIHCATR
;
A
#
# COMPACT_ATOMS: atom_id res chain seq x y z
N MET A 1 34.09 -6.69 -8.23
CA MET A 1 33.86 -5.36 -8.83
C MET A 1 33.03 -4.52 -7.87
N ALA A 2 33.67 -3.69 -7.05
CA ALA A 2 33.03 -2.56 -6.39
C ALA A 2 33.53 -1.32 -7.14
N ASP A 3 32.63 -0.69 -7.90
CA ASP A 3 32.93 0.49 -8.70
C ASP A 3 32.55 1.76 -7.92
N SER A 4 33.29 2.82 -8.21
CA SER A 4 33.19 4.20 -7.75
C SER A 4 31.81 4.70 -7.27
N GLY A 5 31.70 5.03 -5.98
CA GLY A 5 30.82 6.07 -5.42
C GLY A 5 29.29 5.96 -5.57
N GLY A 6 28.71 4.85 -6.02
CA GLY A 6 27.26 4.70 -6.21
C GLY A 6 26.53 4.16 -4.97
N SER A 7 25.62 4.93 -4.38
CA SER A 7 24.68 4.44 -3.36
C SER A 7 23.45 3.83 -4.03
N ALA A 8 23.26 2.51 -3.87
CA ALA A 8 22.06 1.84 -4.34
C ALA A 8 20.88 2.10 -3.38
N VAL A 9 19.74 2.55 -3.91
CA VAL A 9 18.53 2.80 -3.13
C VAL A 9 17.54 1.65 -3.32
N THR A 10 17.01 1.14 -2.22
CA THR A 10 15.98 0.09 -2.19
C THR A 10 14.76 0.58 -1.43
N VAL A 11 13.58 0.46 -2.03
CA VAL A 11 12.29 0.83 -1.41
C VAL A 11 11.51 -0.43 -1.03
N VAL A 12 10.97 -0.46 0.20
CA VAL A 12 10.05 -1.52 0.64
C VAL A 12 8.61 -1.04 0.60
N LEU A 13 7.71 -1.90 0.10
CA LEU A 13 6.27 -1.66 0.01
C LEU A 13 5.56 -2.74 0.83
N PRO A 14 5.52 -2.61 2.17
CA PRO A 14 4.85 -3.59 3.03
C PRO A 14 3.32 -3.44 2.95
N PRO A 15 2.56 -4.53 3.20
CA PRO A 15 1.17 -4.42 3.66
C PRO A 15 1.14 -3.85 5.10
N ASP A 16 -0.02 -3.88 5.75
CA ASP A 16 -0.15 -3.51 7.17
C ASP A 16 0.93 -4.16 8.04
N VAL A 17 1.58 -3.35 8.88
CA VAL A 17 2.69 -3.76 9.74
C VAL A 17 2.26 -3.68 11.20
N ASP A 18 2.54 -4.74 11.95
CA ASP A 18 2.32 -4.78 13.39
C ASP A 18 3.20 -3.75 14.10
N THR A 19 2.60 -2.61 14.39
CA THR A 19 3.23 -1.46 15.01
C THR A 19 2.38 -1.00 16.19
N PRO A 20 2.97 -0.38 17.22
CA PRO A 20 2.21 0.21 18.32
C PRO A 20 1.15 1.20 17.84
N GLN A 21 1.43 1.92 16.74
CA GLN A 21 0.48 2.83 16.10
C GLN A 21 -0.73 2.07 15.54
N LEU A 22 -0.53 0.99 14.79
CA LEU A 22 -1.62 0.17 14.24
C LEU A 22 -2.47 -0.46 15.35
N ALA A 23 -1.83 -0.90 16.45
CA ALA A 23 -2.54 -1.44 17.61
C ALA A 23 -3.40 -0.37 18.31
N GLY A 24 -2.89 0.86 18.47
CA GLY A 24 -3.63 1.98 19.03
C GLY A 24 -4.80 2.42 18.16
N GLU A 25 -4.62 2.49 16.84
CA GLU A 25 -5.70 2.82 15.90
C GLU A 25 -6.80 1.76 15.90
N SER A 26 -6.42 0.48 15.96
CA SER A 26 -7.37 -0.64 15.94
C SER A 26 -8.37 -0.58 17.11
N ALA A 27 -7.98 -0.02 18.25
CA ALA A 27 -8.87 0.15 19.41
C ALA A 27 -9.96 1.22 19.22
N THR A 28 -9.74 2.19 18.32
CA THR A 28 -10.66 3.31 18.09
C THR A 28 -11.37 3.24 16.73
N ARG A 29 -11.02 2.23 15.91
CA ARG A 29 -11.56 2.04 14.58
C ARG A 29 -13.04 1.63 14.63
N PRO A 30 -13.93 2.29 13.86
CA PRO A 30 -15.33 1.89 13.78
C PRO A 30 -15.47 0.49 13.18
N ALA A 31 -16.54 -0.22 13.56
CA ALA A 31 -16.79 -1.61 13.16
C ALA A 31 -16.80 -1.79 11.63
N GLU A 32 -17.29 -0.79 10.87
CA GLU A 32 -17.28 -0.82 9.41
C GLU A 32 -15.85 -0.86 8.84
N LEU A 33 -14.94 -0.02 9.35
CA LEU A 33 -13.54 -0.01 8.90
C LEU A 33 -12.79 -1.27 9.37
N ALA A 34 -13.14 -1.82 10.52
CA ALA A 34 -12.56 -3.09 11.00
C ALA A 34 -12.96 -4.28 10.11
N ALA A 35 -14.21 -4.31 9.61
CA ALA A 35 -14.67 -5.35 8.69
C ALA A 35 -13.99 -5.28 7.32
N LEU A 36 -13.66 -4.07 6.86
CA LEU A 36 -12.92 -3.86 5.61
C LEU A 36 -11.42 -4.15 5.73
N ASN A 37 -10.83 -3.93 6.91
CA ASN A 37 -9.43 -4.25 7.15
C ASN A 37 -9.27 -5.73 7.53
N SER A 38 -9.41 -6.62 6.55
CA SER A 38 -9.30 -8.07 6.71
C SER A 38 -7.86 -8.62 6.58
N GLY A 39 -6.87 -7.75 6.42
CA GLY A 39 -5.48 -8.15 6.23
C GLY A 39 -4.81 -8.54 7.54
N THR A 40 -4.07 -9.64 7.56
CA THR A 40 -3.21 -9.97 8.71
C THR A 40 -1.95 -9.10 8.67
N PRO A 41 -1.67 -8.30 9.71
CA PRO A 41 -0.46 -7.51 9.76
C PRO A 41 0.79 -8.39 9.77
N ILE A 42 1.86 -7.92 9.14
CA ILE A 42 3.17 -8.59 9.20
C ILE A 42 4.05 -7.94 10.26
N THR A 43 4.97 -8.69 10.85
CA THR A 43 5.87 -8.14 11.87
C THR A 43 6.87 -7.15 11.27
N ALA A 44 7.26 -6.13 12.05
CA ALA A 44 8.29 -5.18 11.64
C ALA A 44 9.63 -5.86 11.31
N ASP A 45 9.99 -6.93 12.03
CA ASP A 45 11.19 -7.72 11.78
C ASP A 45 11.15 -8.41 10.40
N ALA A 46 9.99 -8.98 10.02
CA ALA A 46 9.82 -9.59 8.72
C ALA A 46 10.00 -8.56 7.58
N VAL A 47 9.51 -7.33 7.77
CA VAL A 47 9.72 -6.22 6.82
C VAL A 47 11.20 -5.85 6.72
N ALA A 48 11.87 -5.65 7.87
CA ALA A 48 13.28 -5.30 7.93
C ALA A 48 14.16 -6.36 7.26
N ARG A 49 13.91 -7.64 7.56
CA ARG A 49 14.62 -8.76 6.96
C ARG A 49 14.43 -8.83 5.45
N ALA A 50 13.20 -8.64 4.96
CA ALA A 50 12.91 -8.62 3.53
C ALA A 50 13.63 -7.46 2.83
N LEU A 51 13.63 -6.27 3.43
CA LEU A 51 14.35 -5.09 2.92
C LEU A 51 15.85 -5.35 2.81
N LEU A 52 16.49 -5.82 3.89
CA LEU A 52 17.93 -6.11 3.90
C LEU A 52 18.32 -7.16 2.86
N LEU A 53 17.55 -8.25 2.75
CA LEU A 53 17.79 -9.28 1.73
C LEU A 53 17.56 -8.75 0.30
N GLY A 54 16.63 -7.82 0.11
CA GLY A 54 16.38 -7.19 -1.17
C GLY A 54 17.50 -6.24 -1.59
N ALA A 55 17.97 -5.42 -0.64
CA ALA A 55 19.10 -4.52 -0.83
C ALA A 55 20.38 -5.30 -1.13
N ALA A 56 20.67 -6.37 -0.38
CA ALA A 56 21.80 -7.26 -0.64
C ALA A 56 21.77 -7.93 -2.02
N ARG A 57 20.56 -8.06 -2.62
CA ARG A 57 20.35 -8.61 -3.97
C ARG A 57 20.29 -7.52 -5.05
N GLY A 58 20.58 -6.25 -4.73
CA GLY A 58 20.55 -5.13 -5.67
C GLY A 58 19.15 -4.82 -6.22
N LYS A 59 18.08 -5.15 -5.48
CA LYS A 59 16.71 -4.89 -5.94
C LYS A 59 16.29 -3.46 -5.63
N ALA A 60 15.82 -2.71 -6.63
CA ALA A 60 15.29 -1.36 -6.40
C ALA A 60 13.99 -1.35 -5.55
N THR A 61 13.20 -2.43 -5.60
CA THR A 61 11.90 -2.51 -4.89
C THR A 61 11.68 -3.88 -4.27
N VAL A 62 11.18 -3.90 -3.04
CA VAL A 62 10.89 -5.11 -2.26
C VAL A 62 9.45 -5.11 -1.79
N VAL A 63 8.74 -6.20 -2.05
CA VAL A 63 7.41 -6.46 -1.49
C VAL A 63 7.53 -7.65 -0.53
N PRO A 64 7.35 -7.46 0.78
CA PRO A 64 7.66 -8.47 1.80
C PRO A 64 6.56 -9.53 1.94
N SER A 65 5.31 -9.24 1.58
CA SER A 65 4.20 -10.21 1.63
C SER A 65 3.96 -10.88 0.30
N LEU A 66 3.64 -12.18 0.35
CA LEU A 66 3.31 -12.98 -0.83
C LEU A 66 2.03 -12.47 -1.51
N SER A 67 1.00 -12.12 -0.74
CA SER A 67 -0.27 -11.59 -1.28
C SER A 67 -0.04 -10.30 -2.06
N SER A 68 0.66 -9.33 -1.45
CA SER A 68 1.03 -8.06 -2.08
C SER A 68 1.91 -8.26 -3.32
N ARG A 69 2.76 -9.30 -3.32
CA ARG A 69 3.61 -9.64 -4.46
C ARG A 69 2.81 -10.20 -5.64
N LEU A 70 1.81 -11.05 -5.37
CA LEU A 70 0.87 -11.52 -6.39
C LEU A 70 0.08 -10.34 -6.96
N THR A 71 -0.45 -9.45 -6.10
CA THR A 71 -1.17 -8.26 -6.56
C THR A 71 -0.32 -7.39 -7.48
N ARG A 72 0.95 -7.13 -7.11
CA ARG A 72 1.89 -6.40 -7.97
C ARG A 72 2.13 -7.09 -9.31
N TRP A 73 2.20 -8.43 -9.31
CA TRP A 73 2.38 -9.20 -10.54
C TRP A 73 1.14 -9.14 -11.44
N PHE A 74 -0.05 -9.35 -10.88
CA PHE A 74 -1.32 -9.27 -11.61
C PHE A 74 -1.61 -7.88 -12.16
N ALA A 75 -1.28 -6.82 -11.43
CA ALA A 75 -1.40 -5.45 -11.90
C ALA A 75 -0.55 -5.20 -13.17
N GLY A 76 0.58 -5.89 -13.32
CA GLY A 76 1.42 -5.82 -14.52
C GLY A 76 0.90 -6.66 -15.69
N VAL A 77 0.18 -7.76 -15.43
CA VAL A 77 -0.30 -8.70 -16.46
C VAL A 77 -1.68 -8.30 -17.01
N ALA A 78 -2.59 -7.82 -16.16
CA ALA A 78 -3.97 -7.51 -16.56
C ALA A 78 -4.53 -6.33 -15.72
N PRO A 79 -4.10 -5.08 -15.99
CA PRO A 79 -4.49 -3.91 -15.20
C PRO A 79 -6.01 -3.68 -15.16
N GLY A 80 -6.72 -3.93 -16.27
CA GLY A 80 -8.18 -3.79 -16.33
C GLY A 80 -8.95 -4.85 -15.52
N LEU A 81 -8.43 -6.07 -15.44
CA LEU A 81 -9.02 -7.13 -14.63
C LEU A 81 -8.79 -6.86 -13.14
N MET A 82 -7.58 -6.43 -12.77
CA MET A 82 -7.29 -6.07 -11.37
C MET A 82 -8.11 -4.88 -10.90
N ALA A 83 -8.27 -3.85 -11.74
CA ALA A 83 -9.15 -2.73 -11.43
C ALA A 83 -10.58 -3.20 -11.17
N ARG A 84 -11.11 -4.12 -11.99
CA ARG A 84 -12.45 -4.69 -11.76
C ARG A 84 -12.56 -5.55 -10.50
N LEU A 85 -11.53 -6.33 -10.17
CA LEU A 85 -11.52 -7.14 -8.94
C LEU A 85 -11.46 -6.27 -7.68
N MET A 86 -10.68 -5.20 -7.71
CA MET A 86 -10.61 -4.22 -6.63
C MET A 86 -11.93 -3.46 -6.48
N GLU A 87 -12.53 -3.01 -7.60
CA GLU A 87 -13.83 -2.34 -7.62
C GLU A 87 -14.96 -3.25 -7.10
N PHE A 88 -14.97 -4.54 -7.48
CA PHE A 88 -15.96 -5.51 -7.01
C PHE A 88 -15.87 -5.76 -5.49
N SER A 89 -14.67 -5.62 -4.92
CA SER A 89 -14.44 -5.87 -3.49
C SER A 89 -14.86 -4.70 -2.61
N LEU A 90 -15.13 -3.52 -3.19
CA LEU A 90 -15.71 -2.38 -2.49
C LEU A 90 -17.24 -2.49 -2.56
N PRO A 91 -17.97 -2.73 -1.46
CA PRO A 91 -19.42 -2.62 -1.49
C PRO A 91 -19.77 -1.18 -1.89
N ALA A 92 -20.68 -1.03 -2.85
CA ALA A 92 -21.08 0.22 -3.51
C ALA A 92 -21.73 1.29 -2.60
N HIS A 93 -21.54 1.23 -1.28
CA HIS A 93 -22.15 2.10 -0.29
C HIS A 93 -21.28 3.25 0.22
N SER A 94 -20.03 3.40 -0.22
CA SER A 94 -19.13 4.45 0.31
C SER A 94 -18.42 5.28 -0.77
N VAL A 95 -19.20 5.87 -1.69
CA VAL A 95 -18.77 7.07 -2.40
C VAL A 95 -19.93 8.07 -2.38
N SER A 96 -20.17 8.66 -1.21
CA SER A 96 -20.99 9.87 -1.07
C SER A 96 -20.07 11.07 -0.85
N SER A 97 -19.98 11.91 -1.89
CA SER A 97 -19.84 13.36 -1.77
C SER A 97 -18.60 13.93 -1.02
N THR A 98 -17.55 14.26 -1.79
CA THR A 98 -16.88 15.57 -1.63
C THR A 98 -16.78 16.26 -3.00
N ASP A 99 -17.88 16.95 -3.27
CA ASP A 99 -18.19 18.05 -4.18
C ASP A 99 -17.09 18.64 -5.10
N ARG A 100 -17.21 18.38 -6.41
CA ARG A 100 -16.43 19.06 -7.48
C ARG A 100 -16.86 20.52 -7.73
N ARG A 101 -17.92 21.05 -7.09
CA ARG A 101 -18.36 22.45 -7.31
C ARG A 101 -17.53 23.49 -6.55
N LEU A 102 -16.85 23.13 -5.45
CA LEU A 102 -16.07 24.09 -4.66
C LEU A 102 -14.73 24.48 -5.29
N LEU A 103 -14.18 23.66 -6.19
CA LEU A 103 -12.93 23.95 -6.91
C LEU A 103 -13.06 25.04 -7.99
N ARG A 104 -14.27 25.41 -8.41
CA ARG A 104 -14.47 26.45 -9.43
C ARG A 104 -14.50 27.87 -8.89
N ILE A 105 -14.83 28.08 -7.61
CA ILE A 105 -14.92 29.43 -7.04
C ILE A 105 -13.53 29.98 -6.67
N HIS A 106 -12.56 29.10 -6.36
CA HIS A 106 -11.22 29.53 -5.93
C HIS A 106 -10.25 29.90 -7.07
N CYS A 107 -10.60 29.66 -8.33
CA CYS A 107 -9.75 29.99 -9.49
C CYS A 107 -10.24 31.21 -10.28
N ALA A 108 -11.42 31.76 -9.95
CA ALA A 108 -11.98 32.94 -10.63
C ALA A 108 -11.54 34.29 -10.00
N THR A 109 -10.70 34.27 -8.96
CA THR A 109 -10.28 35.48 -8.22
C THR A 109 -8.76 35.63 -8.13
N ARG A 110 -8.02 35.20 -9.16
CA ARG A 110 -6.59 35.53 -9.29
C ARG A 110 -6.21 35.89 -10.71
#